data_AF-A0A8H2X7K2-F1
#
_entry.id   AF-A0A8H2X7K2-F1
#
_cell.length_a   1.000
_cell.length_b   1.000
_cell.length_c   1.000
_cell.angle_alpha   90.00
_cell.angle_beta   90.00
_cell.angle_gamma   90.00
#
_symmetry.space_group_name_H-M   'P 1'
#
loop_
_entity.id
_entity.type
_entity.pdbx_description
1 polymer ?
#
loop_
_entity_poly.entity_id
_entity_poly.type
_entity_poly.pdbx_seq_one_letter_code
_entity_poly.pdbx_strand_id
1 'polypeptide(L)'
;VGNKAFANCVDATIPDFRRITNKRDPVPLIPPMVSDYSHPSGEIHINMDGMWHSCAGQENLNRNCSVGEAWLNVPNWFEHDGPYAGGAKTREGAIF
;
A
#
# COMPACT_ATOMS: atom_id res chain seq x y z
N VAL A 1 -6.02 7.76 -0.20
CA VAL A 1 -6.17 9.18 -0.64
C VAL A 1 -7.19 9.85 0.27
N GLY A 2 -6.98 11.09 0.69
CA GLY A 2 -7.87 11.80 1.62
C GLY A 2 -7.30 11.89 3.04
N ASN A 3 -7.90 12.72 3.88
CA ASN A 3 -7.45 12.91 5.26
C ASN A 3 -8.00 11.85 6.23
N LYS A 4 -7.66 11.96 7.52
CA LYS A 4 -8.13 11.02 8.54
C LYS A 4 -9.65 10.87 8.59
N ALA A 5 -10.40 11.95 8.38
CA ALA A 5 -11.87 11.89 8.34
C ALA A 5 -12.37 11.06 7.15
N PHE A 6 -11.75 11.22 5.98
CA PHE A 6 -12.03 10.37 4.83
C PHE A 6 -11.67 8.90 5.09
N ALA A 7 -10.48 8.63 5.64
CA ALA A 7 -10.04 7.26 5.95
C ALA A 7 -11.02 6.56 6.92
N ASN A 8 -11.45 7.27 7.96
CA ASN A 8 -12.46 6.77 8.90
C ASN A 8 -13.83 6.52 8.23
N CYS A 9 -14.23 7.39 7.31
CA CYS A 9 -15.48 7.23 6.57
C CYS A 9 -15.45 5.95 5.71
N VAL A 10 -14.33 5.68 5.02
CA VAL A 10 -14.14 4.45 4.25
C VAL A 10 -14.22 3.23 5.18
N ASP A 11 -13.50 3.24 6.30
CA ASP A 11 -13.50 2.13 7.27
C ASP A 11 -14.92 1.84 7.80
N ALA A 12 -15.74 2.88 8.01
CA ALA A 12 -17.12 2.73 8.48
C ALA A 12 -18.11 2.31 7.39
N THR A 13 -17.85 2.66 6.13
CA THR A 13 -18.79 2.47 5.02
C THR A 13 -18.51 1.19 4.24
N ILE A 14 -17.24 0.76 4.18
CA ILE A 14 -16.77 -0.36 3.36
C ILE A 14 -15.93 -1.30 4.25
N PRO A 15 -16.58 -2.17 5.06
CA PRO A 15 -15.89 -3.00 6.06
C PRO A 15 -14.91 -4.02 5.43
N ASP A 16 -15.15 -4.41 4.18
CA ASP A 16 -14.31 -5.35 3.43
C ASP A 16 -13.37 -4.65 2.44
N PHE A 17 -13.10 -3.36 2.62
CA PHE A 17 -12.11 -2.66 1.80
C PHE A 17 -10.74 -3.33 1.91
N ARG A 18 -10.09 -3.54 0.77
CA ARG A 18 -8.73 -4.08 0.68
C ARG A 18 -7.90 -3.24 -0.27
N ARG A 19 -6.65 -2.97 0.12
CA ARG A 19 -5.62 -2.43 -0.77
C ARG A 19 -4.38 -3.32 -0.73
N ILE A 20 -3.75 -3.52 -1.88
CA ILE A 20 -2.53 -4.33 -1.98
C ILE A 20 -1.36 -3.40 -2.27
N THR A 21 -0.29 -3.54 -1.48
CA THR A 21 0.99 -2.83 -1.66
C THR A 21 2.10 -3.84 -1.91
N ASN A 22 3.14 -3.45 -2.66
CA ASN A 22 4.20 -4.37 -3.08
C ASN A 22 5.58 -3.84 -2.74
N LYS A 23 6.28 -4.55 -1.87
CA LYS A 23 7.66 -4.28 -1.49
C LYS A 23 7.87 -2.78 -1.26
N ARG A 24 8.89 -2.20 -1.87
CA ARG A 24 9.32 -0.82 -1.70
C ARG A 24 8.69 0.10 -2.75
N ASP A 25 7.52 -0.26 -3.27
CA ASP A 25 6.72 0.64 -4.12
C ASP A 25 6.49 1.97 -3.38
N PRO A 26 7.00 3.10 -3.89
CA PRO A 26 6.80 4.40 -3.26
C PRO A 26 5.39 4.97 -3.45
N VAL A 27 4.60 4.49 -4.42
CA VAL A 27 3.29 5.09 -4.76
C VAL A 27 2.33 5.11 -3.55
N PRO A 28 2.19 4.03 -2.75
CA PRO A 28 1.36 4.03 -1.55
C PRO A 28 1.86 4.96 -0.43
N LEU A 29 3.06 5.52 -0.53
CA LEU A 29 3.64 6.41 0.47
C LEU A 29 3.47 7.89 0.12
N ILE A 30 2.89 8.19 -1.05
CA ILE A 30 2.78 9.54 -1.58
C ILE A 30 1.29 9.89 -1.77
N PRO A 31 0.80 11.01 -1.22
CA PRO A 31 1.53 12.02 -0.45
C PRO A 31 2.08 11.50 0.89
N PRO A 32 3.25 12.00 1.38
CA PRO A 32 3.86 11.52 2.62
C PRO A 32 2.93 11.63 3.83
N MET A 33 3.05 10.75 4.82
CA MET A 33 2.29 10.81 6.09
C MET A 33 2.42 12.13 6.87
N VAL A 34 3.41 12.96 6.55
CA VAL A 34 3.59 14.31 7.12
C VAL A 34 2.60 15.31 6.53
N SER A 35 1.91 14.94 5.45
CA SER A 35 0.72 15.64 4.96
C SER A 35 -0.51 15.12 5.69
N ASP A 36 -1.60 15.88 5.73
CA ASP A 36 -2.88 15.50 6.37
C ASP A 36 -3.57 14.27 5.73
N TYR A 37 -2.86 13.46 4.93
CA TYR A 37 -3.35 12.29 4.24
C TYR A 37 -3.24 11.04 5.11
N SER A 38 -4.23 10.17 5.01
CA SER A 38 -4.26 8.89 5.71
C SER A 38 -4.96 7.82 4.87
N HIS A 39 -4.41 6.62 4.90
CA HIS A 39 -4.97 5.44 4.27
C HIS A 39 -6.07 4.84 5.16
N PRO A 40 -7.18 4.38 4.55
CA PRO A 40 -8.10 3.45 5.22
C PRO A 40 -7.38 2.16 5.65
N SER A 41 -8.02 1.44 6.56
CA SER A 41 -7.61 0.12 7.03
C SER A 41 -7.71 -0.93 5.90
N GLY A 42 -7.19 -2.14 6.13
CA GLY A 42 -7.34 -3.25 5.18
C GLY A 42 -6.19 -3.37 4.16
N GLU A 43 -5.00 -2.93 4.53
CA GLU A 43 -3.81 -3.19 3.74
C GLU A 43 -3.40 -4.67 3.76
N ILE A 44 -3.06 -5.18 2.59
CA ILE A 44 -2.34 -6.43 2.39
C ILE A 44 -1.02 -6.07 1.72
N HIS A 45 0.09 -6.34 2.40
CA HIS A 45 1.42 -5.99 1.92
C HIS A 45 2.21 -7.21 1.49
N ILE A 46 2.80 -7.16 0.31
CA ILE A 46 3.79 -8.14 -0.13
C ILE A 46 5.15 -7.63 0.35
N ASN A 47 5.77 -8.27 1.33
CA ASN A 47 7.06 -7.83 1.85
C ASN A 47 8.22 -8.13 0.87
N MET A 48 9.43 -7.71 1.24
CA MET A 48 10.65 -7.98 0.46
C MET A 48 10.87 -9.46 0.07
N ASP A 49 10.44 -10.41 0.90
CA ASP A 49 10.55 -11.85 0.65
C ASP A 49 9.46 -12.39 -0.30
N GLY A 50 8.52 -11.54 -0.72
CA GLY A 50 7.36 -11.95 -1.51
C GLY A 50 6.22 -12.56 -0.68
N MET A 51 6.28 -12.47 0.64
CA MET A 51 5.24 -12.98 1.54
C MET A 51 4.12 -11.96 1.73
N TRP A 52 2.88 -12.44 1.78
CA TRP A 52 1.69 -11.62 1.92
C TRP A 52 1.31 -11.44 3.40
N HIS A 53 1.21 -10.20 3.87
CA HIS A 53 0.89 -9.84 5.25
C HIS A 53 -0.36 -8.99 5.32
N SER A 54 -1.26 -9.32 6.25
CA SER A 54 -2.40 -8.45 6.56
C SER A 54 -1.98 -7.40 7.60
N CYS A 55 -2.05 -6.14 7.21
CA CYS A 55 -1.63 -5.00 8.02
C CYS A 55 -2.83 -4.43 8.76
N ALA A 56 -2.79 -4.53 10.09
CA ALA A 56 -3.89 -4.12 10.95
C ALA A 56 -4.00 -2.59 11.03
N GLY A 57 -5.23 -2.08 10.91
CA GLY A 57 -5.53 -0.65 11.06
C GLY A 57 -4.98 0.23 9.93
N GLN A 58 -4.98 1.54 10.21
CA GLN A 58 -4.46 2.57 9.31
C GLN A 58 -2.97 2.82 9.60
N GLU A 59 -2.18 3.10 8.55
CA GLU A 59 -0.76 3.51 8.64
C GLU A 59 0.11 2.58 9.52
N ASN A 60 0.01 1.27 9.33
CA ASN A 60 0.70 0.29 10.18
C ASN A 60 2.24 0.37 10.04
N LEU A 61 2.93 0.65 11.16
CA LEU A 61 4.38 0.82 11.22
C LEU A 61 5.18 -0.49 11.30
N ASN A 62 4.52 -1.65 11.20
CA ASN A 62 5.22 -2.94 11.16
C ASN A 62 6.10 -3.01 9.90
N ARG A 63 7.32 -3.54 10.04
CA ARG A 63 8.27 -3.71 8.92
C ARG A 63 7.73 -4.54 7.74
N ASN A 64 6.70 -5.35 7.96
CA ASN A 64 6.01 -6.15 6.95
C ASN A 64 4.79 -5.42 6.36
N CYS A 65 4.68 -4.10 6.52
CA CYS A 65 3.64 -3.24 5.98
C CYS A 65 4.29 -2.06 5.24
N SER A 66 3.62 -1.46 4.25
CA SER A 66 4.27 -0.50 3.36
C SER A 66 4.89 0.69 4.11
N VAL A 67 4.19 1.21 5.11
CA VAL A 67 4.67 2.35 5.91
C VAL A 67 5.90 1.96 6.74
N GLY A 68 5.86 0.82 7.44
CA GLY A 68 7.01 0.34 8.21
C GLY A 68 8.21 -0.02 7.32
N GLU A 69 7.96 -0.63 6.16
CA GLU A 69 9.01 -1.02 5.21
C GLU A 69 9.72 0.20 4.59
N ALA A 70 8.99 1.30 4.38
CA ALA A 70 9.52 2.57 3.88
C ALA A 70 10.61 3.19 4.76
N TRP A 71 10.56 2.95 6.08
CA TRP A 71 11.58 3.45 7.02
C TRP A 71 12.88 2.66 6.95
N LEU A 72 12.85 1.45 6.40
CA LEU A 72 13.96 0.50 6.43
C LEU A 72 14.66 0.37 5.09
N ASN A 73 13.99 0.72 4.00
CA ASN A 73 14.46 0.42 2.65
C ASN A 73 14.39 1.63 1.71
N VAL A 74 15.30 1.65 0.72
CA VAL A 74 15.26 2.65 -0.36
C VAL A 74 14.14 2.31 -1.34
N PRO A 75 13.24 3.25 -1.67
CA PRO A 75 12.13 3.01 -2.58
C PRO A 75 12.55 2.52 -3.96
N ASN A 76 11.71 1.70 -4.58
CA ASN A 76 11.91 1.17 -5.93
C ASN A 76 10.63 1.30 -6.76
N TRP A 77 10.63 2.23 -7.72
CA TRP A 77 9.49 2.49 -8.59
C TRP A 77 9.07 1.30 -9.46
N PHE A 78 10.00 0.38 -9.78
CA PHE A 78 9.69 -0.80 -10.58
C PHE A 78 8.89 -1.85 -9.79
N GLU A 79 8.92 -1.79 -8.45
CA GLU A 79 8.12 -2.70 -7.62
C GLU A 79 6.63 -2.33 -7.64
N HIS A 80 6.26 -1.15 -8.15
CA HIS A 80 4.87 -0.83 -8.48
C HIS A 80 4.29 -1.73 -9.58
N ASP A 81 5.13 -2.19 -10.52
CA ASP A 81 4.70 -2.97 -11.67
C ASP A 81 4.47 -4.46 -11.32
N GLY A 82 4.72 -4.86 -10.07
CA GLY A 82 4.50 -6.21 -9.55
C GLY A 82 5.75 -7.10 -9.55
N PRO A 83 5.61 -8.44 -9.59
CA PRO A 83 4.37 -9.19 -9.76
C PRO A 83 3.46 -9.19 -8.52
N TYR A 84 2.15 -9.17 -8.78
CA TYR A 84 1.11 -9.45 -7.78
C TYR A 84 0.57 -10.88 -7.98
N ALA A 85 -0.43 -11.32 -7.20
CA ALA A 85 -1.00 -12.69 -7.20
C ALA A 85 -1.52 -13.21 -8.57
N GLY A 86 -1.43 -12.43 -9.66
CA GLY A 86 -1.73 -12.83 -11.04
C GLY A 86 -0.65 -12.48 -12.07
N GLY A 87 0.58 -12.13 -11.67
CA GLY A 87 1.69 -11.76 -12.56
C GLY A 87 2.09 -10.27 -12.53
N ALA A 88 3.04 -9.89 -13.38
CA ALA A 88 3.51 -8.51 -13.53
C ALA A 88 2.55 -7.67 -14.39
N LYS A 89 2.33 -6.41 -14.01
CA LYS A 89 1.62 -5.38 -14.80
C LYS A 89 2.67 -4.46 -15.42
N THR A 90 3.15 -4.80 -16.61
CA THR A 90 4.05 -3.91 -17.36
C THR A 90 3.27 -2.73 -17.93
N ARG A 91 3.83 -1.51 -17.86
CA ARG A 91 3.24 -0.28 -18.43
C ARG A 91 2.93 -0.35 -19.94
N GLU A 92 3.45 -1.33 -20.66
CA GLU A 92 3.34 -1.46 -22.13
C GLU A 92 2.14 -2.30 -22.64
N GLY A 93 1.13 -2.60 -21.80
CA GLY A 93 0.06 -3.54 -22.16
C GLY A 93 -1.40 -3.06 -22.01
N ALA A 94 -1.67 -1.80 -21.69
CA ALA A 94 -3.04 -1.31 -21.57
C ALA A 94 -3.64 -1.03 -22.96
N ILE A 95 -4.33 -2.02 -23.53
CA ILE A 95 -5.29 -1.79 -24.63
C ILE A 95 -6.59 -1.30 -23.99
N PHE A 96 -7.10 -0.16 -24.45
CA PHE A 96 -8.34 0.49 -24.01
C PHE A 96 -9.57 -0.41 -24.16
#